data_AF-B4HE43-F1
#
_entry.id   AF-B4HE43-F1
#
_cell.length_a   1.000
_cell.length_b   1.000
_cell.length_c   1.000
_cell.angle_alpha   90.00
_cell.angle_beta   90.00
_cell.angle_gamma   90.00
#
_symmetry.space_group_name_H-M   'P 1'
#
loop_
_entity.id
_entity.type
_entity.pdbx_description
1 polymer ?
#
loop_
_entity_poly.entity_id
_entity_poly.type
_entity_poly.pdbx_seq_one_letter_code
_entity_poly.pdbx_strand_id
1 'polypeptide(L)'
;MALPKQLKFINILLVLLIIYDSSDGTKNQHEIFLNRQLQAVHNERSVETLFLLHHSNLANCSLQDWNPPRIPTIRSNELNVFNLEKTFNHNALALVCLINNSYIGLLNTLVKSFDCMRQERIILLIHRKPDPSFIEDITHVLKDLQFLHLIVLIVQEKSNGQISASTLRLQSFPEPHFKWIRNVFAIKKIFYRPINFRGKVLNAIPSDIRILFVALTEILTEYVRRYNSTLRIQNRTIKEKIEITQLHNSKNFSHHINFAMDMNSNSLIILVPCGTELRGLDIFKELGVRTLTRLALIFYIIFVLVEMLFVIISNRFNSRNFTMIYTNPLMNLRAIRSILCQISPISNRYSLSIQHFFVFMSLFGTLFGGFFDCKLRSFLTKRPYYSQIENFSELRESGVTVVVDPPTRQFIEDEINANFLEMKFPMYLLPQLKN
;
A
#
# COMPACT_ATOMS: atom_id res chain seq x y z
N MET A 1 -57.40 45.70 -36.03
CA MET A 1 -56.57 46.64 -35.25
C MET A 1 -55.58 45.84 -34.43
N ALA A 2 -54.33 45.79 -34.89
CA ALA A 2 -53.26 45.02 -34.28
C ALA A 2 -52.07 45.95 -34.06
N LEU A 3 -51.84 46.38 -32.82
CA LEU A 3 -50.58 46.90 -32.30
C LEU A 3 -50.72 47.01 -30.76
N PRO A 4 -49.69 46.73 -29.94
CA PRO A 4 -48.53 45.90 -30.26
C PRO A 4 -48.02 45.02 -29.10
N LYS A 5 -47.44 43.87 -29.49
CA LYS A 5 -46.44 43.10 -28.72
C LYS A 5 -45.21 43.92 -28.30
N GLN A 6 -45.02 45.13 -28.84
CA GLN A 6 -43.91 46.03 -28.50
C GLN A 6 -43.95 46.53 -27.05
N LEU A 7 -45.13 46.66 -26.41
CA LEU A 7 -45.19 47.12 -25.02
C LEU A 7 -44.61 46.08 -24.03
N LYS A 8 -44.80 44.79 -24.31
CA LYS A 8 -44.19 43.71 -23.52
C LYS A 8 -42.67 43.64 -23.73
N PHE A 9 -42.20 43.93 -24.94
CA PHE A 9 -40.76 43.96 -25.24
C PHE A 9 -40.07 45.15 -24.55
N ILE A 10 -40.73 46.31 -24.51
CA ILE A 10 -40.23 47.50 -23.81
C ILE A 10 -40.16 47.24 -22.30
N ASN A 11 -41.19 46.65 -21.70
CA ASN A 11 -41.15 46.33 -20.26
C ASN A 11 -40.09 45.28 -19.91
N ILE A 12 -39.86 44.29 -20.77
CA ILE A 12 -38.78 43.30 -20.58
C ILE A 12 -37.40 43.95 -20.76
N LEU A 13 -37.24 44.85 -21.74
CA LEU A 13 -36.02 45.62 -21.95
C LEU A 13 -35.74 46.57 -20.79
N LEU A 14 -36.78 47.19 -20.21
CA LEU A 14 -36.67 48.06 -19.03
C LEU A 14 -36.31 47.27 -17.79
N VAL A 15 -36.86 46.07 -17.60
CA VAL A 15 -36.45 45.16 -16.51
C VAL A 15 -35.00 44.69 -16.72
N LEU A 16 -34.62 44.34 -17.95
CA LEU A 16 -33.23 43.99 -18.27
C LEU A 16 -32.28 45.17 -18.09
N LEU A 17 -32.68 46.39 -18.44
CA LEU A 17 -31.91 47.61 -18.24
C LEU A 17 -31.83 47.99 -16.76
N ILE A 18 -32.88 47.79 -15.96
CA ILE A 18 -32.83 47.98 -14.50
C ILE A 18 -31.94 46.92 -13.84
N ILE A 19 -31.96 45.67 -14.33
CA ILE A 19 -31.04 44.62 -13.89
C ILE A 19 -29.60 44.91 -14.34
N TYR A 20 -29.41 45.53 -15.50
CA TYR A 20 -28.10 45.88 -16.05
C TYR A 20 -27.50 47.15 -15.40
N ASP A 21 -28.29 48.19 -15.18
CA ASP A 21 -27.90 49.41 -14.44
C ASP A 21 -27.70 49.11 -12.95
N SER A 22 -28.50 48.23 -12.35
CA SER A 22 -28.26 47.76 -10.98
C SER A 22 -27.03 46.85 -10.86
N SER A 23 -26.47 46.39 -11.99
CA SER A 23 -25.24 45.59 -12.04
C SER A 23 -23.97 46.42 -12.24
N ASP A 24 -24.06 47.75 -12.35
CA ASP A 24 -22.89 48.62 -12.15
C ASP A 24 -22.76 48.93 -10.65
N GLY A 25 -22.58 47.84 -9.89
CA GLY A 25 -22.30 47.89 -8.47
C GLY A 25 -20.98 48.65 -8.29
N THR A 26 -21.06 49.81 -7.63
CA THR A 26 -19.95 50.45 -6.94
C THR A 26 -19.03 49.38 -6.38
N LYS A 27 -17.88 49.11 -7.03
CA LYS A 27 -17.01 48.00 -6.66
C LYS A 27 -16.53 48.23 -5.23
N ASN A 28 -17.09 47.49 -4.28
CA ASN A 28 -16.68 47.53 -2.89
C ASN A 28 -15.17 47.34 -2.83
N GLN A 29 -14.43 48.36 -2.37
CA GLN A 29 -12.97 48.30 -2.30
C GLN A 29 -12.49 47.09 -1.47
N HIS A 30 -13.31 46.63 -0.53
CA HIS A 30 -13.12 45.43 0.28
C HIS A 30 -13.05 44.15 -0.56
N GLU A 31 -13.97 43.98 -1.52
CA GLU A 31 -13.98 42.81 -2.40
C GLU A 31 -12.79 42.80 -3.35
N ILE A 32 -12.41 43.97 -3.89
CA ILE A 32 -11.20 44.10 -4.71
C ILE A 32 -9.95 43.70 -3.90
N PHE A 33 -9.87 44.13 -2.64
CA PHE A 33 -8.77 43.76 -1.76
C PHE A 33 -8.74 42.25 -1.47
N LEU A 34 -9.86 41.66 -1.09
CA LEU A 34 -9.97 40.22 -0.80
C LEU A 34 -9.65 39.37 -2.03
N ASN A 35 -10.13 39.76 -3.22
CA ASN A 35 -9.81 39.08 -4.48
C ASN A 35 -8.31 39.14 -4.80
N ARG A 36 -7.67 40.29 -4.59
CA ARG A 36 -6.21 40.41 -4.75
C ARG A 36 -5.44 39.54 -3.75
N GLN A 37 -5.89 39.47 -2.50
CA GLN A 37 -5.29 38.60 -1.48
C GLN A 37 -5.45 37.13 -1.86
N LEU A 38 -6.65 36.71 -2.26
CA LEU A 38 -6.93 35.35 -2.69
C LEU A 38 -6.07 34.95 -3.89
N GLN A 39 -5.91 35.84 -4.87
CA GLN A 39 -5.03 35.61 -6.02
C GLN A 39 -3.57 35.45 -5.59
N ALA A 40 -3.08 36.30 -4.67
CA ALA A 40 -1.72 36.20 -4.17
C ALA A 40 -1.49 34.86 -3.42
N VAL A 41 -2.46 34.39 -2.64
CA VAL A 41 -2.40 33.09 -1.95
C VAL A 41 -2.50 31.92 -2.92
N HIS A 42 -3.36 32.01 -3.93
CA HIS A 42 -3.51 31.00 -4.98
C HIS A 42 -2.23 30.85 -5.82
N ASN A 43 -1.53 31.95 -6.09
CA ASN A 43 -0.24 31.93 -6.79
C ASN A 43 0.88 31.28 -5.97
N GLU A 44 0.81 31.31 -4.62
CA GLU A 44 1.79 30.62 -3.77
C GLU A 44 1.58 29.09 -3.73
N ARG A 45 0.32 28.66 -3.65
CA ARG A 45 -0.14 27.26 -3.74
C ARG A 45 -1.59 27.27 -4.21
N SER A 46 -1.98 26.39 -5.14
CA SER A 46 -3.35 26.36 -5.66
C SER A 46 -4.37 26.23 -4.52
N VAL A 47 -5.48 26.97 -4.64
CA VAL A 47 -6.63 26.89 -3.73
C VAL A 47 -7.75 26.25 -4.51
N GLU A 48 -8.16 25.06 -4.10
CA GLU A 48 -9.20 24.28 -4.77
C GLU A 48 -10.53 24.40 -4.06
N THR A 49 -10.54 24.69 -2.76
CA THR A 49 -11.76 24.87 -1.97
C THR A 49 -11.55 26.02 -0.99
N LEU A 50 -12.51 26.94 -0.92
CA LEU A 50 -12.53 28.04 0.03
C LEU A 50 -13.55 27.74 1.12
N PHE A 51 -13.12 27.69 2.38
CA PHE A 51 -13.99 27.53 3.54
C PHE A 51 -14.16 28.86 4.25
N LEU A 52 -15.35 29.44 4.16
CA LEU A 52 -15.72 30.67 4.85
C LEU A 52 -16.41 30.33 6.16
N LEU A 53 -15.84 30.78 7.27
CA LEU A 53 -16.41 30.62 8.60
C LEU A 53 -16.70 32.00 9.20
N HIS A 54 -17.95 32.23 9.58
CA HIS A 54 -18.37 33.49 10.19
C HIS A 54 -19.32 33.23 11.36
N HIS A 55 -19.45 34.20 12.26
CA HIS A 55 -20.42 34.11 13.34
C HIS A 55 -21.86 34.16 12.80
N SER A 56 -22.81 33.47 13.42
CA SER A 56 -24.25 33.55 13.09
C SER A 56 -24.84 34.96 13.25
N ASN A 57 -24.34 35.76 14.20
CA ASN A 57 -24.81 37.12 14.45
C ASN A 57 -24.05 38.13 13.55
N LEU A 58 -24.57 38.30 12.33
CA LEU A 58 -23.93 38.94 11.18
C LEU A 58 -24.25 40.44 11.06
N ALA A 59 -23.68 41.29 11.92
CA ALA A 59 -23.83 42.74 11.72
C ALA A 59 -22.70 43.37 10.87
N ASN A 60 -21.47 42.84 10.92
CA ASN A 60 -20.27 43.57 10.46
C ASN A 60 -19.24 42.73 9.67
N CYS A 61 -19.62 41.59 9.09
CA CYS A 61 -18.68 40.80 8.28
C CYS A 61 -18.99 40.92 6.78
N SER A 62 -18.12 41.60 6.02
CA SER A 62 -18.22 41.77 4.56
C SER A 62 -18.06 40.46 3.75
N LEU A 63 -17.99 39.29 4.39
CA LEU A 63 -17.78 37.99 3.74
C LEU A 63 -19.07 37.29 3.30
N GLN A 64 -20.23 37.74 3.75
CA GLN A 64 -21.50 37.06 3.47
C GLN A 64 -21.88 37.14 1.98
N ASP A 65 -21.61 38.27 1.34
CA ASP A 65 -21.95 38.49 -0.08
C ASP A 65 -20.75 38.23 -1.01
N TRP A 66 -19.54 38.08 -0.45
CA TRP A 66 -18.34 37.83 -1.24
C TRP A 66 -18.33 36.41 -1.82
N ASN A 67 -18.32 36.32 -3.15
CA ASN A 67 -18.20 35.07 -3.87
C ASN A 67 -17.07 35.16 -4.90
N PRO A 68 -15.89 34.57 -4.62
CA PRO A 68 -14.76 34.66 -5.53
C PRO A 68 -15.03 33.85 -6.81
N PRO A 69 -14.70 34.40 -7.99
CA PRO A 69 -14.90 33.67 -9.24
C PRO A 69 -13.97 32.46 -9.30
N ARG A 70 -14.50 31.31 -9.74
CA ARG A 70 -13.77 30.07 -10.09
C ARG A 70 -13.22 29.23 -8.93
N ILE A 71 -13.53 29.55 -7.67
CA ILE A 71 -13.17 28.70 -6.53
C ILE A 71 -14.46 28.26 -5.82
N PRO A 72 -14.73 26.94 -5.69
CA PRO A 72 -15.89 26.47 -4.96
C PRO A 72 -15.77 26.88 -3.49
N THR A 73 -16.84 27.50 -2.98
CA THR A 73 -16.85 28.14 -1.67
C THR A 73 -17.88 27.47 -0.76
N ILE A 74 -17.43 26.97 0.38
CA ILE A 74 -18.25 26.37 1.44
C ILE A 74 -18.40 27.41 2.54
N ARG A 75 -19.63 27.66 2.98
CA ARG A 75 -19.94 28.63 4.03
C ARG A 75 -20.46 27.91 5.25
N SER A 76 -19.92 28.23 6.42
CA SER A 76 -20.38 27.70 7.69
C SER A 76 -20.38 28.76 8.80
N ASN A 77 -20.99 28.39 9.92
CA ASN A 77 -21.01 29.16 11.15
C ASN A 77 -20.58 28.28 12.33
N GLU A 78 -20.60 28.83 13.55
CA GLU A 78 -20.19 28.10 14.76
C GLU A 78 -21.08 26.88 15.09
N LEU A 79 -22.31 26.82 14.57
CA LEU A 79 -23.28 25.76 14.86
C LEU A 79 -23.12 24.54 13.94
N ASN A 80 -22.61 24.76 12.72
CA ASN A 80 -22.51 23.73 11.69
C ASN A 80 -21.06 23.26 11.51
N VAL A 81 -20.80 22.00 11.87
CA VAL A 81 -19.47 21.38 11.73
C VAL A 81 -19.44 20.51 10.47
N PHE A 82 -18.47 20.75 9.59
CA PHE A 82 -18.29 19.99 8.36
C PHE A 82 -16.89 19.39 8.32
N ASN A 83 -16.76 18.07 8.22
CA ASN A 83 -15.44 17.45 8.03
C ASN A 83 -15.03 17.58 6.56
N LEU A 84 -14.12 18.52 6.28
CA LEU A 84 -13.69 18.84 4.92
C LEU A 84 -12.83 17.75 4.30
N GLU A 85 -12.00 17.04 5.07
CA GLU A 85 -11.14 15.97 4.57
C GLU A 85 -11.94 14.85 3.91
N LYS A 86 -13.07 14.46 4.52
CA LYS A 86 -13.89 13.35 4.02
C LYS A 86 -14.73 13.70 2.78
N THR A 87 -14.96 14.99 2.53
CA THR A 87 -15.95 15.46 1.55
C THR A 87 -15.36 16.29 0.42
N PHE A 88 -14.20 16.92 0.62
CA PHE A 88 -13.58 17.84 -0.32
C PHE A 88 -12.06 17.65 -0.38
N ASN A 89 -11.41 18.32 -1.34
CA ASN A 89 -9.99 18.15 -1.63
C ASN A 89 -9.07 18.64 -0.50
N HIS A 90 -7.86 18.09 -0.49
CA HIS A 90 -6.82 18.42 0.50
C HIS A 90 -6.22 19.83 0.38
N ASN A 91 -6.55 20.60 -0.66
CA ASN A 91 -6.01 21.96 -0.91
C ASN A 91 -7.02 23.06 -0.53
N ALA A 92 -7.43 23.09 0.74
CA ALA A 92 -8.42 24.04 1.26
C ALA A 92 -7.77 25.32 1.83
N LEU A 93 -8.45 26.45 1.66
CA LEU A 93 -8.13 27.72 2.32
C LEU A 93 -9.27 28.09 3.26
N ALA A 94 -9.00 28.24 4.55
CA ALA A 94 -9.98 28.80 5.49
C ALA A 94 -9.87 30.31 5.55
N LEU A 95 -11.00 31.02 5.45
CA LEU A 95 -11.13 32.43 5.77
C LEU A 95 -12.16 32.57 6.88
N VAL A 96 -11.69 32.98 8.06
CA VAL A 96 -12.51 33.06 9.27
C VAL A 96 -12.68 34.51 9.67
N CYS A 97 -13.93 34.97 9.75
CA CYS A 97 -14.25 36.31 10.22
C CYS A 97 -14.37 36.32 11.74
N LEU A 98 -13.49 37.05 12.42
CA LEU A 98 -13.53 37.20 13.86
C LEU A 98 -14.15 38.55 14.23
N ILE A 99 -15.24 38.49 15.00
CA ILE A 99 -15.93 39.66 15.55
C ILE A 99 -16.08 39.44 17.06
N ASN A 100 -15.52 40.35 17.86
CA ASN A 100 -15.63 40.37 19.33
C ASN A 100 -15.15 39.07 20.05
N ASN A 101 -15.56 38.90 21.31
CA ASN A 101 -15.06 37.90 22.26
C ASN A 101 -15.54 36.45 21.99
N SER A 102 -16.32 36.19 20.93
CA SER A 102 -16.84 34.84 20.61
C SER A 102 -15.93 34.01 19.68
N TYR A 103 -14.64 34.37 19.59
CA TYR A 103 -13.66 33.71 18.73
C TYR A 103 -13.40 32.24 19.11
N ILE A 104 -13.56 31.87 20.39
CA ILE A 104 -13.29 30.50 20.88
C ILE A 104 -14.21 29.48 20.19
N GLY A 105 -15.51 29.78 20.07
CA GLY A 105 -16.48 28.89 19.43
C GLY A 105 -16.16 28.67 17.95
N LEU A 106 -15.82 29.75 17.23
CA LEU A 106 -15.43 29.68 15.82
C LEU A 106 -14.13 28.92 15.61
N LEU A 107 -13.10 29.15 16.44
CA LEU A 107 -11.85 28.41 16.35
C LEU A 107 -12.05 26.91 16.65
N ASN A 108 -12.90 26.56 17.60
CA ASN A 108 -13.25 25.16 17.87
C ASN A 108 -13.95 24.51 16.68
N THR A 109 -14.89 25.21 16.04
CA THR A 109 -15.55 24.70 14.83
C THR A 109 -14.57 24.58 13.67
N LEU A 110 -13.65 25.54 13.52
CA LEU A 110 -12.57 25.46 12.53
C LEU A 110 -11.72 24.20 12.73
N VAL A 111 -11.31 23.92 13.97
CA VAL A 111 -10.49 22.75 14.32
C VAL A 111 -11.20 21.45 13.99
N LYS A 112 -12.50 21.34 14.32
CA LYS A 112 -13.29 20.16 13.96
C LYS A 112 -13.47 20.01 12.45
N SER A 113 -13.55 21.13 11.73
CA SER A 113 -13.77 21.12 10.28
C SER A 113 -12.50 20.81 9.48
N PHE A 114 -11.36 21.27 10.02
CA PHE A 114 -10.00 21.04 9.53
C PHE A 114 -9.30 19.92 10.33
N ASP A 115 -10.07 19.00 10.90
CA ASP A 115 -9.48 17.83 11.53
C ASP A 115 -8.62 17.11 10.48
N CYS A 116 -7.45 16.62 10.89
CA CYS A 116 -6.44 16.05 9.98
C CYS A 116 -5.79 17.01 8.96
N MET A 117 -6.24 18.27 8.84
CA MET A 117 -5.77 19.25 7.84
C MET A 117 -4.93 20.39 8.43
N ARG A 118 -4.14 20.13 9.49
CA ARG A 118 -3.38 21.17 10.24
C ARG A 118 -2.32 21.93 9.42
N GLN A 119 -1.95 21.38 8.26
CA GLN A 119 -1.02 21.98 7.30
C GLN A 119 -1.73 22.93 6.33
N GLU A 120 -3.06 23.00 6.34
CA GLU A 120 -3.78 23.88 5.43
C GLU A 120 -3.78 25.34 5.89
N ARG A 121 -4.03 26.22 4.92
CA ARG A 121 -3.83 27.66 5.09
C ARG A 121 -5.06 28.29 5.71
N ILE A 122 -4.85 29.11 6.73
CA ILE A 122 -5.90 29.79 7.49
C ILE A 122 -5.65 31.29 7.49
N ILE A 123 -6.68 32.05 7.14
CA ILE A 123 -6.71 33.51 7.19
C ILE A 123 -7.76 33.91 8.22
N LEU A 124 -7.32 34.54 9.31
CA LEU A 124 -8.22 35.18 10.28
C LEU A 124 -8.42 36.64 9.87
N LEU A 125 -9.65 37.04 9.58
CA LEU A 125 -10.01 38.39 9.17
C LEU A 125 -10.60 39.16 10.37
N ILE A 126 -10.03 40.32 10.68
CA ILE A 126 -10.46 41.21 11.75
C ILE A 126 -10.70 42.61 11.15
N HIS A 127 -11.91 43.14 11.29
CA HIS A 127 -12.31 44.44 10.70
C HIS A 127 -12.06 45.66 11.62
N ARG A 128 -11.57 45.43 12.84
CA ARG A 128 -11.25 46.48 13.83
C ARG A 128 -9.81 46.34 14.30
N LYS A 129 -9.19 47.44 14.74
CA LYS A 129 -7.90 47.37 15.44
C LYS A 129 -8.05 46.48 16.68
N PRO A 130 -7.38 45.32 16.74
CA PRO A 130 -7.50 44.45 17.90
C PRO A 130 -6.72 45.04 19.08
N ASP A 131 -7.23 44.83 20.28
CA ASP A 131 -6.46 45.09 21.50
C ASP A 131 -5.29 44.10 21.60
N PRO A 132 -4.14 44.49 22.16
CA PRO A 132 -3.00 43.58 22.31
C PRO A 132 -3.35 42.29 23.06
N SER A 133 -4.19 42.39 24.09
CA SER A 133 -4.71 41.25 24.86
C SER A 133 -5.49 40.26 24.01
N PHE A 134 -6.27 40.74 23.04
CA PHE A 134 -7.04 39.88 22.14
C PHE A 134 -6.14 39.00 21.26
N ILE A 135 -5.00 39.53 20.80
CA ILE A 135 -4.03 38.77 20.00
C ILE A 135 -3.27 37.78 20.89
N GLU A 136 -2.98 38.13 22.13
CA GLU A 136 -2.37 37.24 23.11
C GLU A 136 -3.30 36.06 23.44
N ASP A 137 -4.60 36.32 23.66
CA ASP A 137 -5.59 35.28 23.89
C ASP A 137 -5.72 34.31 22.71
N ILE A 138 -5.77 34.83 21.48
CA ILE A 138 -5.75 33.99 20.27
C ILE A 138 -4.48 33.16 20.21
N THR A 139 -3.32 33.76 20.52
CA THR A 139 -2.04 33.04 20.53
C THR A 139 -2.04 31.91 21.55
N HIS A 140 -2.61 32.13 22.73
CA HIS A 140 -2.77 31.12 23.76
C HIS A 140 -3.66 29.96 23.27
N VAL A 141 -4.83 30.26 22.68
CA VAL A 141 -5.71 29.23 22.12
C VAL A 141 -5.01 28.45 21.00
N LEU A 142 -4.25 29.12 20.13
CA LEU A 142 -3.52 28.47 19.03
C LEU A 142 -2.43 27.51 19.51
N LYS A 143 -1.90 27.66 20.74
CA LYS A 143 -0.95 26.72 21.35
C LYS A 143 -1.53 25.32 21.46
N ASP A 144 -2.82 25.20 21.79
CA ASP A 144 -3.49 23.92 21.91
C ASP A 144 -3.93 23.33 20.56
N LEU A 145 -4.20 24.20 19.59
CA LEU A 145 -4.73 23.83 18.27
C LEU A 145 -3.65 23.43 17.26
N GLN A 146 -2.40 23.85 17.46
CA GLN A 146 -1.22 23.41 16.70
C GLN A 146 -1.29 23.67 15.18
N PHE A 147 -1.95 24.75 14.74
CA PHE A 147 -1.96 25.14 13.33
C PHE A 147 -0.58 25.61 12.84
N LEU A 148 -0.22 25.23 11.61
CA LEU A 148 1.09 25.54 11.03
C LEU A 148 1.09 26.79 10.13
N HIS A 149 -0.02 27.04 9.43
CA HIS A 149 -0.10 28.06 8.39
C HIS A 149 -1.25 29.01 8.65
N LEU A 150 -0.99 30.04 9.46
CA LEU A 150 -2.01 31.02 9.84
C LEU A 150 -1.50 32.45 9.66
N ILE A 151 -2.36 33.29 9.07
CA ILE A 151 -2.19 34.73 9.05
C ILE A 151 -3.41 35.42 9.63
N VAL A 152 -3.19 36.56 10.28
CA VAL A 152 -4.26 37.46 10.72
C VAL A 152 -4.21 38.70 9.86
N LEU A 153 -5.30 38.98 9.14
CA LEU A 153 -5.51 40.18 8.36
C LEU A 153 -6.35 41.16 9.19
N ILE A 154 -5.73 42.25 9.59
CA ILE A 154 -6.40 43.37 10.26
C ILE A 154 -6.72 44.39 9.18
N VAL A 155 -7.98 44.47 8.81
CA VAL A 155 -8.50 45.39 7.79
C VAL A 155 -9.15 46.57 8.49
N GLN A 156 -8.73 47.77 8.14
CA GLN A 156 -9.27 49.03 8.67
C GLN A 156 -9.63 49.93 7.51
N GLU A 157 -10.87 50.39 7.50
CA GLU A 157 -11.33 51.42 6.58
C GLU A 157 -10.96 52.79 7.14
N LYS A 158 -10.19 53.57 6.36
CA LYS A 158 -9.87 54.95 6.72
C LYS A 158 -11.01 55.88 6.30
N SER A 159 -11.08 57.05 6.93
CA SER A 159 -12.09 58.08 6.66
C SER A 159 -12.14 58.59 5.20
N ASN A 160 -11.12 58.31 4.39
CA ASN A 160 -11.08 58.60 2.95
C ASN A 160 -11.58 57.43 2.07
N GLY A 161 -12.21 56.41 2.66
CA GLY A 161 -12.65 55.18 1.98
C GLY A 161 -11.49 54.25 1.61
N GLN A 162 -10.25 54.59 1.94
CA GLN A 162 -9.08 53.78 1.61
C GLN A 162 -8.88 52.68 2.66
N ILE A 163 -8.73 51.44 2.19
CA ILE A 163 -8.49 50.30 3.07
C ILE A 163 -7.01 50.20 3.43
N SER A 164 -6.72 50.23 4.72
CA SER A 164 -5.41 49.82 5.26
C SER A 164 -5.50 48.42 5.84
N ALA A 165 -4.68 47.52 5.32
CA ALA A 165 -4.54 46.17 5.84
C ALA A 165 -3.17 45.99 6.47
N SER A 166 -3.16 45.48 7.70
CA SER A 166 -1.95 45.06 8.39
C SER A 166 -2.01 43.55 8.63
N THR A 167 -0.87 42.87 8.54
CA THR A 167 -0.84 41.40 8.58
C THR A 167 0.11 40.88 9.63
N LEU A 168 -0.40 39.99 10.45
CA LEU A 168 0.36 39.20 11.40
C LEU A 168 0.51 37.79 10.83
N ARG A 169 1.72 37.27 10.83
CA ARG A 169 1.98 35.89 10.42
C ARG A 169 2.36 35.06 11.63
N LEU A 170 1.73 33.90 11.77
CA LEU A 170 2.07 32.94 12.80
C LEU A 170 3.45 32.31 12.53
N GLN A 171 4.29 32.28 13.56
CA GLN A 171 5.44 31.40 13.64
C GLN A 171 5.11 30.32 14.67
N SER A 172 4.83 29.11 14.21
CA SER A 172 4.33 28.02 15.06
C SER A 172 5.38 27.40 16.00
N PHE A 173 6.67 27.70 15.81
CA PHE A 173 7.77 27.06 16.55
C PHE A 173 8.80 28.08 17.10
N PRO A 174 9.39 27.83 18.28
CA PRO A 174 9.13 26.69 19.19
C PRO A 174 7.80 26.81 19.93
N GLU A 175 7.38 28.04 20.25
CA GLU A 175 6.03 28.37 20.71
C GLU A 175 5.35 29.29 19.69
N PRO A 176 4.02 29.17 19.51
CA PRO A 176 3.28 29.99 18.57
C PRO A 176 3.37 31.46 18.96
N HIS A 177 3.81 32.31 18.04
CA HIS A 177 3.82 33.75 18.21
C HIS A 177 3.60 34.46 16.87
N PHE A 178 3.06 35.67 16.92
CA PHE A 178 2.82 36.46 15.72
C PHE A 178 3.97 37.41 15.41
N LYS A 179 4.34 37.49 14.12
CA LYS A 179 5.27 38.49 13.61
C LYS A 179 4.57 39.39 12.60
N TRP A 180 4.74 40.70 12.79
CA TRP A 180 4.26 41.70 11.84
C TRP A 180 4.95 41.59 10.49
N ILE A 181 4.15 41.69 9.43
CA ILE A 181 4.61 41.72 8.05
C ILE A 181 4.27 43.07 7.44
N ARG A 182 5.29 43.72 6.86
CA ARG A 182 5.12 44.93 6.07
C ARG A 182 4.80 44.53 4.63
N ASN A 183 3.60 44.88 4.19
CA ASN A 183 3.06 44.68 2.83
C ASN A 183 3.03 43.21 2.34
N VAL A 184 1.88 42.56 2.48
CA VAL A 184 1.67 41.16 2.05
C VAL A 184 1.91 40.94 0.56
N PHE A 185 1.56 41.92 -0.27
CA PHE A 185 1.65 41.79 -1.73
C PHE A 185 3.08 41.86 -2.27
N ALA A 186 4.04 42.36 -1.49
CA ALA A 186 5.43 42.47 -1.90
C ALA A 186 6.26 41.20 -1.62
N ILE A 187 5.68 40.23 -0.92
CA ILE A 187 6.43 39.09 -0.37
C ILE A 187 6.08 37.82 -1.14
N LYS A 188 7.12 37.09 -1.58
CA LYS A 188 6.98 35.86 -2.37
C LYS A 188 6.33 34.68 -1.62
N LYS A 189 6.35 34.69 -0.28
CA LYS A 189 5.75 33.65 0.59
C LYS A 189 4.92 34.31 1.68
N ILE A 190 3.61 34.23 1.54
CA ILE A 190 2.62 34.80 2.46
C ILE A 190 2.58 33.94 3.73
N PHE A 191 2.49 32.63 3.57
CA PHE A 191 2.47 31.69 4.70
C PHE A 191 3.89 31.28 5.12
N TYR A 192 4.08 31.10 6.42
CA TYR A 192 5.35 30.63 6.95
C TYR A 192 5.46 29.12 6.76
N ARG A 193 6.46 28.64 6.02
CA ARG A 193 6.78 27.21 5.91
C ARG A 193 7.89 26.88 6.90
N PRO A 194 7.58 26.23 8.04
CA PRO A 194 8.61 25.84 8.99
C PRO A 194 9.43 24.70 8.38
N ILE A 195 10.71 24.99 8.09
CA ILE A 195 11.70 23.97 7.72
C ILE A 195 12.42 23.46 8.98
N ASN A 196 12.29 24.18 10.11
CA ASN A 196 12.97 23.91 11.37
C ASN A 196 11.97 24.07 12.53
N PHE A 197 11.82 23.01 13.33
CA PHE A 197 10.93 22.94 14.49
C PHE A 197 11.54 23.52 15.78
N ARG A 198 12.75 24.06 15.70
CA ARG A 198 13.46 24.80 16.75
C ARG A 198 13.52 24.05 18.09
N GLY A 199 13.76 22.74 18.03
CA GLY A 199 13.94 21.88 19.21
C GLY A 199 12.64 21.38 19.85
N LYS A 200 11.47 21.55 19.21
CA LYS A 200 10.20 21.01 19.73
C LYS A 200 10.30 19.50 20.02
N VAL A 201 9.79 19.10 21.17
CA VAL A 201 9.75 17.69 21.61
C VAL A 201 8.62 16.96 20.90
N LEU A 202 9.00 15.92 20.13
CA LEU A 202 8.09 14.98 19.50
C LEU A 202 7.98 13.74 20.38
N ASN A 203 6.76 13.40 20.78
CA ASN A 203 6.48 12.19 21.54
C ASN A 203 6.19 11.04 20.57
N ALA A 204 6.99 9.97 20.64
CA ALA A 204 6.83 8.77 19.83
C ALA A 204 6.62 7.54 20.72
N ILE A 205 5.75 6.63 20.29
CA ILE A 205 5.49 5.35 20.96
C ILE A 205 6.22 4.24 20.20
N PRO A 206 7.02 3.40 20.88
CA PRO A 206 7.77 2.33 20.23
C PRO A 206 6.89 1.13 19.85
N SER A 207 7.36 0.35 18.87
CA SER A 207 6.74 -0.92 18.47
C SER A 207 7.21 -2.00 19.45
N ASP A 208 6.33 -2.93 19.81
CA ASP A 208 6.72 -4.08 20.62
C ASP A 208 7.64 -5.04 19.83
N ILE A 209 7.64 -4.94 18.51
CA ILE A 209 8.47 -5.77 17.63
C ILE A 209 9.85 -5.11 17.49
N ARG A 210 10.87 -5.75 18.07
CA ARG A 210 12.25 -5.24 18.15
C ARG A 210 12.85 -4.84 16.80
N ILE A 211 12.55 -5.58 15.73
CA ILE A 211 13.09 -5.30 14.38
C ILE A 211 12.48 -4.02 13.80
N LEU A 212 11.14 -3.89 13.89
CA LEU A 212 10.43 -2.68 13.50
C LEU A 212 10.86 -1.49 14.35
N PHE A 213 11.10 -1.70 15.64
CA PHE A 213 11.60 -0.65 16.52
C PHE A 213 12.93 -0.07 16.01
N VAL A 214 13.92 -0.90 15.65
CA VAL A 214 15.21 -0.42 15.15
C VAL A 214 15.06 0.38 13.85
N ALA A 215 14.41 -0.20 12.84
CA ALA A 215 14.23 0.48 11.54
C ALA A 215 13.46 1.81 11.68
N LEU A 216 12.42 1.84 12.52
CA LEU A 216 11.63 3.05 12.75
C LEU A 216 12.40 4.09 13.57
N THR A 217 13.24 3.68 14.53
CA THR A 217 14.09 4.63 15.26
C THR A 217 15.09 5.32 14.35
N GLU A 218 15.64 4.64 13.34
CA GLU A 218 16.53 5.27 12.35
C GLU A 218 15.78 6.33 11.53
N ILE A 219 14.59 6.00 11.03
CA ILE A 219 13.75 6.93 10.26
C ILE A 219 13.37 8.15 11.11
N LEU A 220 12.96 7.94 12.36
CA LEU A 220 12.61 9.02 13.28
C LEU A 220 13.84 9.88 13.61
N THR A 221 15.01 9.27 13.77
CA THR A 221 16.26 10.00 14.04
C THR A 221 16.65 10.89 12.87
N GLU A 222 16.54 10.39 11.63
CA GLU A 222 16.77 11.19 10.43
C GLU A 222 15.75 12.32 10.28
N TYR A 223 14.48 12.08 10.60
CA TYR A 223 13.46 13.12 10.64
C TYR A 223 13.82 14.22 11.64
N VAL A 224 14.17 13.84 12.87
CA VAL A 224 14.51 14.75 13.96
C VAL A 224 15.75 15.58 13.60
N ARG A 225 16.76 14.97 12.97
CA ARG A 225 17.96 15.64 12.47
C ARG A 225 17.63 16.63 11.36
N ARG A 226 16.83 16.24 10.38
CA ARG A 226 16.49 17.06 9.21
C ARG A 226 15.67 18.30 9.59
N TYR A 227 14.76 18.16 10.55
CA TYR A 227 13.85 19.24 10.93
C TYR A 227 14.20 19.90 12.27
N ASN A 228 15.33 19.53 12.89
CA ASN A 228 15.84 20.10 14.14
C ASN A 228 14.76 20.09 15.26
N SER A 229 14.24 18.89 15.54
CA SER A 229 13.35 18.59 16.67
C SER A 229 14.10 17.86 17.77
N THR A 230 13.43 17.55 18.88
CA THR A 230 13.91 16.59 19.88
C THR A 230 12.93 15.41 19.96
N LEU A 231 13.44 14.18 20.10
CA LEU A 231 12.60 12.98 20.16
C LEU A 231 12.51 12.49 21.61
N ARG A 232 11.29 12.26 22.09
CA ARG A 232 11.02 11.62 23.37
C ARG A 232 10.24 10.34 23.14
N ILE A 233 10.85 9.21 23.45
CA ILE A 233 10.20 7.90 23.37
C ILE A 233 9.40 7.70 24.66
N GLN A 234 8.08 7.58 24.56
CA GLN A 234 7.19 7.36 25.71
C GLN A 234 6.67 5.92 25.70
N ASN A 235 6.58 5.32 26.90
CA ASN A 235 5.88 4.05 27.08
C ASN A 235 4.35 4.25 26.99
N ARG A 236 3.64 3.23 26.49
CA ARG A 236 2.19 3.23 26.16
C ARG A 236 1.22 3.66 27.28
N THR A 237 1.69 3.94 28.48
CA THR A 237 0.86 4.15 29.67
C THR A 237 0.32 5.57 29.86
N ILE A 238 0.71 6.55 29.05
CA ILE A 238 0.36 7.97 29.28
C ILE A 238 -0.55 8.51 28.16
N LYS A 239 -1.79 8.90 28.52
CA LYS A 239 -2.78 9.60 27.70
C LYS A 239 -2.39 11.06 27.37
N GLU A 240 -1.12 11.34 27.06
CA GLU A 240 -0.73 12.68 26.58
C GLU A 240 -0.99 12.78 25.07
N LYS A 241 -1.27 14.00 24.56
CA LYS A 241 -1.48 14.28 23.13
C LYS A 241 -0.34 13.68 22.31
N ILE A 242 -0.62 12.57 21.63
CA ILE A 242 0.35 11.82 20.83
C ILE A 242 0.50 12.53 19.48
N GLU A 243 1.72 12.94 19.11
CA GLU A 243 1.98 13.63 17.84
C GLU A 243 2.38 12.65 16.73
N ILE A 244 2.96 11.49 17.08
CA ILE A 244 3.35 10.45 16.11
C ILE A 244 2.99 9.08 16.70
N THR A 245 2.05 8.39 16.06
CA THR A 245 1.63 7.03 16.39
C THR A 245 2.00 6.08 15.27
N GLN A 246 2.35 4.84 15.63
CA GLN A 246 2.86 3.84 14.69
C GLN A 246 1.75 3.06 13.98
N LEU A 247 2.10 2.65 12.76
CA LEU A 247 1.41 1.72 11.86
C LEU A 247 0.90 0.48 12.62
N HIS A 248 -0.41 0.41 12.80
CA HIS A 248 -1.11 -0.84 13.08
C HIS A 248 -2.17 -0.99 12.00
N ASN A 249 -2.13 -2.11 11.27
CA ASN A 249 -3.21 -2.50 10.36
C ASN A 249 -4.47 -2.75 11.19
N SER A 250 -5.23 -1.71 11.46
CA SER A 250 -6.60 -1.83 11.91
C SER A 250 -7.31 -0.50 11.68
N LYS A 251 -8.35 -0.53 10.85
CA LYS A 251 -9.31 0.55 10.70
C LYS A 251 -9.94 0.98 12.05
N ASN A 252 -9.87 0.13 13.08
CA ASN A 252 -10.35 0.45 14.43
C ASN A 252 -9.57 1.59 15.13
N PHE A 253 -8.30 1.84 14.76
CA PHE A 253 -7.54 2.99 15.25
C PHE A 253 -7.59 4.22 14.30
N SER A 254 -8.18 4.09 13.11
CA SER A 254 -8.17 5.17 12.10
C SER A 254 -9.06 6.36 12.45
N HIS A 255 -9.98 6.20 13.40
CA HIS A 255 -10.88 7.30 13.76
C HIS A 255 -10.20 8.46 14.49
N HIS A 256 -8.97 8.29 15.01
CA HIS A 256 -8.29 9.33 15.81
C HIS A 256 -6.79 9.49 15.51
N ILE A 257 -6.20 8.69 14.62
CA ILE A 257 -4.76 8.67 14.32
C ILE A 257 -4.56 8.65 12.81
N ASN A 258 -3.85 9.66 12.29
CA ASN A 258 -3.60 9.82 10.86
C ASN A 258 -2.24 9.28 10.46
N PHE A 259 -2.22 8.45 9.43
CA PHE A 259 -0.99 7.90 8.85
C PHE A 259 -0.45 8.86 7.78
N ALA A 260 0.75 9.40 7.99
CA ALA A 260 1.36 10.36 7.07
C ALA A 260 1.94 9.71 5.79
N MET A 261 2.15 8.38 5.79
CA MET A 261 2.68 7.66 4.63
C MET A 261 2.56 6.15 4.86
N ASP A 262 1.94 5.43 3.93
CA ASP A 262 2.01 3.97 3.89
C ASP A 262 3.34 3.58 3.22
N MET A 263 4.38 3.45 4.03
CA MET A 263 5.75 3.26 3.53
C MET A 263 6.02 1.83 3.05
N ASN A 264 5.16 0.87 3.42
CA ASN A 264 5.37 -0.54 3.12
C ASN A 264 4.13 -1.12 2.43
N SER A 265 4.30 -1.56 1.18
CA SER A 265 3.34 -2.44 0.53
C SER A 265 3.38 -3.81 1.23
N ASN A 266 2.61 -3.95 2.29
CA ASN A 266 2.49 -5.22 3.01
C ASN A 266 1.62 -6.17 2.19
N SER A 267 2.22 -7.25 1.68
CA SER A 267 1.46 -8.37 1.10
C SER A 267 1.13 -9.40 2.17
N LEU A 268 -0.02 -10.07 2.02
CA LEU A 268 -0.37 -11.22 2.83
C LEU A 268 0.58 -12.38 2.48
N ILE A 269 1.41 -12.80 3.43
CA ILE A 269 2.34 -13.92 3.26
C ILE A 269 1.99 -15.00 4.27
N ILE A 270 1.90 -16.25 3.81
CA ILE A 270 1.71 -17.41 4.66
C ILE A 270 3.06 -18.09 4.86
N LEU A 271 3.40 -18.32 6.13
CA LEU A 271 4.58 -19.08 6.52
C LEU A 271 4.21 -20.57 6.56
N VAL A 272 4.84 -21.36 5.70
CA VAL A 272 4.64 -22.81 5.62
C VAL A 272 5.94 -23.51 6.07
N PRO A 273 5.87 -24.65 6.79
CA PRO A 273 7.05 -25.44 7.08
C PRO A 273 7.77 -25.87 5.80
N CYS A 274 9.11 -25.86 5.83
CA CYS A 274 9.91 -26.31 4.71
C CYS A 274 9.65 -27.79 4.37
N GLY A 275 9.73 -28.13 3.09
CA GLY A 275 9.64 -29.52 2.64
C GLY A 275 10.68 -30.39 3.34
N THR A 276 10.30 -31.62 3.70
CA THR A 276 11.22 -32.58 4.32
C THR A 276 11.99 -33.37 3.26
N GLU A 277 13.16 -33.89 3.62
CA GLU A 277 13.94 -34.75 2.72
C GLU A 277 13.18 -36.07 2.46
N LEU A 278 13.22 -36.54 1.21
CA LEU A 278 12.64 -37.82 0.83
C LEU A 278 13.26 -38.97 1.62
N ARG A 279 12.41 -39.85 2.15
CA ARG A 279 12.84 -41.10 2.79
C ARG A 279 13.43 -42.05 1.75
N GLY A 280 14.37 -42.90 2.17
CA GLY A 280 15.06 -43.83 1.27
C GLY A 280 14.12 -44.73 0.44
N LEU A 281 13.00 -45.17 1.01
CA LEU A 281 11.99 -45.97 0.29
C LEU A 281 11.29 -45.17 -0.81
N ASP A 282 11.02 -43.89 -0.57
CA ASP A 282 10.36 -43.02 -1.53
C ASP A 282 11.29 -42.64 -2.68
N ILE A 283 12.61 -42.59 -2.44
CA ILE A 283 13.61 -42.43 -3.50
C ILE A 283 13.47 -43.55 -4.55
N PHE A 284 13.24 -44.81 -4.16
CA PHE A 284 13.04 -45.91 -5.12
C PHE A 284 11.72 -45.80 -5.89
N LYS A 285 10.68 -45.23 -5.25
CA LYS A 285 9.41 -44.94 -5.92
C LYS A 285 9.61 -43.85 -6.98
N GLU A 286 10.32 -42.78 -6.63
CA GLU A 286 10.62 -41.63 -7.50
C GLU A 286 11.61 -41.98 -8.62
N LEU A 287 12.55 -42.89 -8.35
CA LEU A 287 13.44 -43.46 -9.37
C LEU A 287 12.64 -44.19 -10.46
N GLY A 288 11.39 -44.59 -10.14
CA GLY A 288 10.52 -45.31 -11.04
C GLY A 288 10.93 -46.77 -11.17
N VAL A 289 11.39 -47.42 -10.09
CA VAL A 289 11.84 -48.83 -10.11
C VAL A 289 10.80 -49.74 -10.76
N ARG A 290 9.50 -49.48 -10.56
CA ARG A 290 8.41 -50.23 -11.22
C ARG A 290 8.40 -50.08 -12.74
N THR A 291 8.71 -48.90 -13.24
CA THR A 291 8.79 -48.62 -14.68
C THR A 291 10.06 -49.25 -15.26
N LEU A 292 11.18 -49.12 -14.56
CA LEU A 292 12.46 -49.74 -14.92
C LEU A 292 12.38 -51.27 -14.97
N THR A 293 11.73 -51.93 -14.00
CA THR A 293 11.56 -53.39 -13.99
C THR A 293 10.66 -53.86 -15.14
N ARG A 294 9.59 -53.13 -15.44
CA ARG A 294 8.74 -53.41 -16.62
C ARG A 294 9.52 -53.28 -17.92
N LEU A 295 10.32 -52.23 -18.05
CA LEU A 295 11.14 -51.98 -19.23
C LEU A 295 12.22 -53.07 -19.40
N ALA A 296 12.91 -53.45 -18.33
CA ALA A 296 13.87 -54.55 -18.33
C ALA A 296 13.22 -55.88 -18.74
N LEU A 297 11.99 -56.15 -18.31
CA LEU A 297 11.24 -57.35 -18.70
C LEU A 297 10.86 -57.34 -20.19
N ILE A 298 10.47 -56.19 -20.75
CA ILE A 298 10.20 -56.05 -22.19
C ILE A 298 11.48 -56.32 -22.99
N PHE A 299 12.60 -55.72 -22.61
CA PHE A 299 13.89 -55.95 -23.27
C PHE A 299 14.35 -57.40 -23.16
N TYR A 300 14.13 -58.05 -22.01
CA TYR A 300 14.41 -59.48 -21.85
C TYR A 300 13.67 -60.33 -22.88
N ILE A 301 12.37 -60.11 -23.04
CA ILE A 301 11.54 -60.86 -24.00
C ILE A 301 12.06 -60.65 -25.42
N ILE A 302 12.33 -59.40 -25.81
CA ILE A 302 12.88 -59.08 -27.14
C ILE A 302 14.21 -59.81 -27.37
N PHE A 303 15.11 -59.77 -26.40
CA PHE A 303 16.41 -60.38 -26.49
C PHE A 303 16.36 -61.91 -26.63
N VAL A 304 15.48 -62.56 -25.86
CA VAL A 304 15.25 -64.00 -25.99
C VAL A 304 14.67 -64.34 -27.37
N LEU A 305 13.68 -63.59 -27.85
CA LEU A 305 13.07 -63.83 -29.17
C LEU A 305 14.09 -63.68 -30.30
N VAL A 306 14.91 -62.62 -30.26
CA VAL A 306 15.94 -62.36 -31.27
C VAL A 306 17.03 -63.45 -31.23
N GLU A 307 17.49 -63.86 -30.04
CA GLU A 307 18.45 -64.97 -29.93
C GLU A 307 17.88 -66.27 -30.51
N MET A 308 16.61 -66.60 -30.21
CA MET A 308 15.94 -67.77 -30.77
C MET A 308 15.87 -67.72 -32.30
N LEU A 309 15.52 -66.57 -32.87
CA LEU A 309 15.50 -66.38 -34.32
C LEU A 309 16.88 -66.60 -34.95
N PHE A 310 17.94 -66.03 -34.35
CA PHE A 310 19.30 -66.23 -34.84
C PHE A 310 19.75 -67.70 -34.78
N VAL A 311 19.41 -68.42 -33.70
CA VAL A 311 19.73 -69.85 -33.57
C VAL A 311 18.97 -70.67 -34.61
N ILE A 312 17.68 -70.39 -34.85
CA ILE A 312 16.87 -71.07 -35.86
C ILE A 312 17.45 -70.86 -37.27
N ILE A 313 17.76 -69.61 -37.64
CA ILE A 313 18.34 -69.26 -38.94
C ILE A 313 19.70 -69.94 -39.12
N SER A 314 20.57 -69.87 -38.10
CA SER A 314 21.90 -70.48 -38.16
C SER A 314 21.85 -72.01 -38.29
N ASN A 315 20.87 -72.67 -37.66
CA ASN A 315 20.68 -74.12 -37.80
C ASN A 315 20.17 -74.50 -39.19
N ARG A 316 19.24 -73.71 -39.74
CA ARG A 316 18.72 -73.91 -41.11
C ARG A 316 19.80 -73.78 -42.18
N PHE A 317 20.71 -72.80 -42.03
CA PHE A 317 21.78 -72.57 -43.00
C PHE A 317 22.91 -73.61 -42.93
N ASN A 318 23.27 -74.07 -41.73
CA ASN A 318 24.41 -74.97 -41.56
C ASN A 318 24.05 -76.46 -41.62
N SER A 319 22.77 -76.81 -41.86
CA SER A 319 22.27 -78.20 -41.86
C SER A 319 22.75 -79.04 -40.67
N ARG A 320 22.93 -78.41 -39.51
CA ARG A 320 23.38 -79.05 -38.26
C ARG A 320 22.17 -79.36 -37.39
N ASN A 321 22.05 -80.61 -36.96
CA ASN A 321 21.08 -81.03 -35.95
C ASN A 321 21.55 -80.59 -34.56
N PHE A 322 21.52 -79.28 -34.29
CA PHE A 322 21.71 -78.78 -32.93
C PHE A 322 20.42 -79.03 -32.15
N THR A 323 20.48 -79.88 -31.13
CA THR A 323 19.36 -80.11 -30.23
C THR A 323 19.00 -78.81 -29.51
N MET A 324 17.75 -78.34 -29.66
CA MET A 324 17.19 -77.13 -29.03
C MET A 324 17.14 -77.15 -27.48
N ILE A 325 17.77 -78.15 -26.85
CA ILE A 325 17.81 -78.36 -25.40
C ILE A 325 18.59 -77.24 -24.68
N TYR A 326 19.44 -76.50 -25.38
CA TYR A 326 20.30 -75.46 -24.79
C TYR A 326 19.71 -74.04 -24.75
N THR A 327 18.52 -73.82 -25.31
CA THR A 327 17.86 -72.50 -25.29
C THR A 327 16.56 -72.60 -24.51
N ASN A 328 16.63 -72.63 -23.17
CA ASN A 328 15.44 -72.48 -22.35
C ASN A 328 15.00 -71.00 -22.39
N PRO A 329 13.89 -70.64 -23.05
CA PRO A 329 13.48 -69.25 -23.20
C PRO A 329 13.08 -68.61 -21.86
N LEU A 330 12.72 -69.42 -20.85
CA LEU A 330 12.36 -68.94 -19.52
C LEU A 330 13.60 -68.51 -18.71
N MET A 331 14.74 -69.15 -18.92
CA MET A 331 15.99 -68.93 -18.17
C MET A 331 17.17 -68.72 -19.12
N ASN A 332 17.10 -67.65 -19.91
CA ASN A 332 18.22 -67.25 -20.73
C ASN A 332 19.22 -66.46 -19.88
N LEU A 333 20.21 -67.17 -19.33
CA LEU A 333 21.27 -66.59 -18.49
C LEU A 333 22.07 -65.50 -19.20
N ARG A 334 22.14 -65.48 -20.54
CA ARG A 334 22.85 -64.43 -21.30
C ARG A 334 22.07 -63.13 -21.33
N ALA A 335 20.77 -63.22 -21.57
CA ALA A 335 19.88 -62.06 -21.50
C ALA A 335 19.78 -61.51 -20.08
N ILE A 336 19.74 -62.38 -19.06
CA ILE A 336 19.79 -61.95 -17.65
C ILE A 336 21.12 -61.25 -17.33
N ARG A 337 22.25 -61.83 -17.74
CA ARG A 337 23.58 -61.21 -17.54
C ARG A 337 23.67 -59.85 -18.20
N SER A 338 23.20 -59.74 -19.44
CA SER A 338 23.13 -58.48 -20.17
C SER A 338 22.33 -57.42 -19.38
N ILE A 339 21.13 -57.73 -18.92
CA ILE A 339 20.29 -56.80 -18.14
C ILE A 339 20.94 -56.42 -16.79
N LEU A 340 21.66 -57.36 -16.17
CA LEU A 340 22.46 -57.14 -14.96
C LEU A 340 23.81 -56.44 -15.23
N CYS A 341 24.03 -55.93 -16.44
CA CYS A 341 25.24 -55.20 -16.84
C CYS A 341 26.52 -56.06 -16.84
N GLN A 342 26.36 -57.37 -17.01
CA GLN A 342 27.45 -58.33 -17.07
C GLN A 342 27.71 -58.73 -18.53
N ILE A 343 28.99 -58.81 -18.89
CA ILE A 343 29.43 -59.26 -20.21
C ILE A 343 29.23 -60.76 -20.32
N SER A 344 28.62 -61.21 -21.42
CA SER A 344 28.46 -62.63 -21.71
C SER A 344 29.72 -63.21 -22.39
N PRO A 345 30.17 -64.42 -22.03
CA PRO A 345 31.30 -65.05 -22.69
C PRO A 345 30.95 -65.40 -24.15
N ILE A 346 31.74 -64.90 -25.10
CA ILE A 346 31.56 -65.13 -26.53
C ILE A 346 32.39 -66.35 -26.95
N SER A 347 31.76 -67.35 -27.57
CA SER A 347 32.47 -68.48 -28.15
C SER A 347 32.80 -68.23 -29.63
N ASN A 348 34.02 -68.62 -30.05
CA ASN A 348 34.44 -68.59 -31.46
C ASN A 348 33.64 -69.57 -32.35
N ARG A 349 32.79 -70.42 -31.77
CA ARG A 349 31.94 -71.36 -32.53
C ARG A 349 30.64 -70.74 -33.05
N TYR A 350 30.32 -69.51 -32.67
CA TYR A 350 29.12 -68.79 -33.11
C TYR A 350 29.34 -68.07 -34.44
N SER A 351 28.27 -67.87 -35.21
CA SER A 351 28.30 -67.04 -36.40
C SER A 351 28.58 -65.58 -36.04
N LEU A 352 29.20 -64.83 -36.95
CA LEU A 352 29.50 -63.41 -36.76
C LEU A 352 28.26 -62.61 -36.34
N SER A 353 27.09 -62.87 -36.93
CA SER A 353 25.85 -62.17 -36.58
C SER A 353 25.41 -62.38 -35.12
N ILE A 354 25.53 -63.60 -34.60
CA ILE A 354 25.23 -63.91 -33.19
C ILE A 354 26.23 -63.22 -32.25
N GLN A 355 27.51 -63.18 -32.64
CA GLN A 355 28.54 -62.48 -31.86
C GLN A 355 28.25 -60.97 -31.77
N HIS A 356 27.90 -60.32 -32.88
CA HIS A 356 27.51 -58.90 -32.88
C HIS A 356 26.28 -58.64 -32.01
N PHE A 357 25.29 -59.55 -32.03
CA PHE A 357 24.12 -59.46 -31.16
C PHE A 357 24.49 -59.53 -29.68
N PHE A 358 25.40 -60.42 -29.27
CA PHE A 358 25.86 -60.49 -27.87
C PHE A 358 26.65 -59.25 -27.42
N VAL A 359 27.41 -58.64 -28.33
CA VAL A 359 28.08 -57.36 -28.06
C VAL A 359 27.04 -56.25 -27.88
N PHE A 360 26.04 -56.17 -28.77
CA PHE A 360 24.95 -55.20 -28.67
C PHE A 360 24.15 -55.35 -27.37
N MET A 361 23.81 -56.58 -27.00
CA MET A 361 23.19 -56.93 -25.72
C MET A 361 23.99 -56.36 -24.55
N SER A 362 25.28 -56.68 -24.49
CA SER A 362 26.16 -56.26 -23.39
C SER A 362 26.30 -54.72 -23.32
N LEU A 363 26.35 -54.05 -24.47
CA LEU A 363 26.39 -52.58 -24.55
C LEU A 363 25.08 -51.95 -24.05
N PHE A 364 23.94 -52.50 -24.46
CA PHE A 364 22.63 -52.07 -23.97
C PHE A 364 22.53 -52.21 -22.44
N GLY A 365 22.93 -53.38 -21.92
CA GLY A 365 23.00 -53.65 -20.49
C GLY A 365 23.81 -52.60 -19.73
N THR A 366 25.01 -52.32 -20.23
CA THR A 366 25.92 -51.33 -19.63
C THR A 366 25.32 -49.92 -19.63
N LEU A 367 24.68 -49.49 -20.72
CA LEU A 367 24.02 -48.18 -20.78
C LEU A 367 22.81 -48.09 -19.84
N PHE A 368 22.01 -49.14 -19.78
CA PHE A 368 20.84 -49.22 -18.91
C PHE A 368 21.23 -49.15 -17.43
N GLY A 369 22.23 -49.95 -17.01
CA GLY A 369 22.77 -49.89 -15.66
C GLY A 369 23.46 -48.58 -15.34
N GLY A 370 24.20 -48.02 -16.29
CA GLY A 370 24.85 -46.71 -16.13
C GLY A 370 23.84 -45.60 -15.86
N PHE A 371 22.72 -45.57 -16.58
CA PHE A 371 21.64 -44.61 -16.31
C PHE A 371 21.05 -44.79 -14.91
N PHE A 372 20.79 -46.03 -14.51
CA PHE A 372 20.28 -46.34 -13.18
C PHE A 372 21.26 -45.92 -12.06
N ASP A 373 22.54 -46.26 -12.20
CA ASP A 373 23.59 -45.94 -11.23
C ASP A 373 23.81 -44.41 -11.13
N CYS A 374 23.90 -43.71 -12.27
CA CYS A 374 24.01 -42.24 -12.28
C CYS A 374 22.81 -41.58 -11.59
N LYS A 375 21.59 -42.03 -11.89
CA LYS A 375 20.38 -41.48 -11.29
C LYS A 375 20.35 -41.79 -9.79
N LEU A 376 20.64 -43.02 -9.38
CA LEU A 376 20.67 -43.43 -7.97
C LEU A 376 21.74 -42.65 -7.17
N ARG A 377 22.95 -42.50 -7.71
CA ARG A 377 24.01 -41.70 -7.09
C ARG A 377 23.62 -40.23 -6.93
N SER A 378 22.92 -39.66 -7.91
CA SER A 378 22.36 -38.29 -7.79
C SER A 378 21.40 -38.18 -6.60
N PHE A 379 20.46 -39.12 -6.46
CA PHE A 379 19.53 -39.16 -5.31
C PHE A 379 20.21 -39.43 -3.96
N LEU A 380 21.30 -40.19 -3.94
CA LEU A 380 22.05 -40.49 -2.71
C LEU A 380 22.98 -39.34 -2.27
N THR A 381 23.51 -38.56 -3.22
CA THR A 381 24.40 -37.43 -2.93
C THR A 381 23.64 -36.19 -2.49
N LYS A 382 22.51 -35.88 -3.15
CA LYS A 382 21.59 -34.83 -2.72
C LYS A 382 20.17 -35.39 -2.72
N ARG A 383 19.64 -35.61 -1.51
CA ARG A 383 18.27 -36.06 -1.37
C ARG A 383 17.34 -34.94 -1.84
N PRO A 384 16.38 -35.24 -2.74
CA PRO A 384 15.37 -34.27 -3.09
C PRO A 384 14.43 -34.09 -1.90
N TYR A 385 13.77 -32.96 -1.89
CA TYR A 385 12.73 -32.64 -0.92
C TYR A 385 11.37 -33.05 -1.50
N TYR A 386 10.40 -33.30 -0.63
CA TYR A 386 9.00 -33.32 -1.08
C TYR A 386 8.63 -31.95 -1.67
N SER A 387 7.66 -31.96 -2.61
CA SER A 387 7.12 -30.74 -3.21
C SER A 387 6.70 -29.75 -2.11
N GLN A 388 7.24 -28.54 -2.17
CA GLN A 388 6.89 -27.47 -1.26
C GLN A 388 5.55 -26.87 -1.66
N ILE A 389 4.85 -26.28 -0.70
CA ILE A 389 3.60 -25.56 -0.96
C ILE A 389 3.99 -24.14 -1.37
N GLU A 390 3.82 -23.84 -2.65
CA GLU A 390 4.16 -22.53 -3.21
C GLU A 390 2.91 -21.66 -3.37
N ASN A 391 1.74 -22.30 -3.54
CA ASN A 391 0.50 -21.62 -3.89
C ASN A 391 -0.65 -21.92 -2.92
N PHE A 392 -1.64 -21.01 -2.84
CA PHE A 392 -2.86 -21.23 -2.05
C PHE A 392 -3.66 -22.45 -2.49
N SER A 393 -3.59 -22.82 -3.77
CA SER A 393 -4.25 -24.02 -4.30
C SER A 393 -3.62 -25.29 -3.72
N GLU A 394 -2.30 -25.36 -3.70
CA GLU A 394 -1.54 -26.46 -3.11
C GLU A 394 -1.71 -26.51 -1.59
N LEU A 395 -1.79 -25.35 -0.93
CA LEU A 395 -2.06 -25.28 0.51
C LEU A 395 -3.43 -25.87 0.83
N ARG A 396 -4.45 -25.56 0.02
CA ARG A 396 -5.79 -26.12 0.19
C ARG A 396 -5.80 -27.64 -0.03
N GLU A 397 -5.07 -28.13 -1.03
CA GLU A 397 -4.97 -29.57 -1.31
C GLU A 397 -4.15 -30.32 -0.26
N SER A 398 -3.17 -29.65 0.37
CA SER A 398 -2.32 -30.25 1.40
C SER A 398 -3.07 -30.57 2.70
N GLY A 399 -4.22 -29.95 2.95
CA GLY A 399 -4.99 -30.12 4.19
C GLY A 399 -4.30 -29.58 5.44
N VAL A 400 -3.24 -28.78 5.30
CA VAL A 400 -2.50 -28.19 6.41
C VAL A 400 -3.37 -27.12 7.09
N THR A 401 -3.43 -27.16 8.42
CA THR A 401 -4.18 -26.17 9.20
C THR A 401 -3.42 -24.85 9.27
N VAL A 402 -4.07 -23.76 8.86
CA VAL A 402 -3.50 -22.42 8.92
C VAL A 402 -3.89 -21.76 10.24
N VAL A 403 -2.91 -21.25 11.00
CA VAL A 403 -3.17 -20.50 12.22
C VAL A 403 -3.20 -19.01 11.87
N VAL A 404 -4.31 -18.35 12.17
CA VAL A 404 -4.49 -16.92 11.89
C VAL A 404 -4.67 -16.18 13.21
N ASP A 405 -3.87 -15.13 13.43
CA ASP A 405 -4.01 -14.27 14.59
C ASP A 405 -5.27 -13.38 14.48
N PRO A 406 -5.92 -13.03 15.61
CA PRO A 406 -7.14 -12.24 15.60
C PRO A 406 -7.09 -10.91 14.83
N PRO A 407 -6.02 -10.08 14.90
CA PRO A 407 -5.98 -8.83 14.15
C PRO A 407 -5.80 -9.06 12.64
N THR A 408 -5.01 -10.06 12.23
CA THR A 408 -4.89 -10.42 10.81
C THR A 408 -6.21 -10.96 10.24
N ARG A 409 -7.01 -11.67 11.03
CA ARG A 409 -8.35 -12.08 10.61
C ARG A 409 -9.24 -10.88 10.30
N GLN A 410 -9.30 -9.90 11.21
CA GLN A 410 -10.09 -8.67 10.99
C GLN A 410 -9.64 -7.96 9.72
N PHE A 411 -8.33 -7.85 9.49
CA PHE A 411 -7.80 -7.28 8.25
C PHE A 411 -8.24 -8.02 6.99
N ILE A 412 -8.20 -9.36 6.99
CA ILE A 412 -8.63 -10.17 5.83
C ILE A 412 -10.13 -10.01 5.55
N GLU A 413 -10.95 -10.01 6.60
CA GLU A 413 -12.41 -9.85 6.48
C GLU A 413 -12.78 -8.45 5.97
N ASP A 414 -12.09 -7.41 6.44
CA ASP A 414 -12.37 -6.01 6.13
C ASP A 414 -11.80 -5.53 4.78
N GLU A 415 -10.62 -6.00 4.37
CA GLU A 415 -9.90 -5.51 3.18
C GLU A 415 -9.95 -6.46 1.99
N ILE A 416 -10.01 -7.78 2.22
CA ILE A 416 -9.96 -8.77 1.14
C ILE A 416 -11.37 -9.27 0.85
N ASN A 417 -11.91 -10.10 1.75
CA ASN A 417 -13.27 -10.63 1.69
C ASN A 417 -13.54 -11.45 2.97
N ALA A 418 -14.72 -11.29 3.57
CA ALA A 418 -15.19 -12.12 4.67
C ALA A 418 -15.12 -13.63 4.36
N ASN A 419 -15.38 -14.01 3.11
CA ASN A 419 -15.38 -15.42 2.69
C ASN A 419 -14.01 -15.92 2.21
N PHE A 420 -12.97 -15.07 2.23
CA PHE A 420 -11.64 -15.44 1.75
C PHE A 420 -11.08 -16.62 2.54
N LEU A 421 -11.25 -16.58 3.87
CA LEU A 421 -10.73 -17.62 4.76
C LEU A 421 -11.41 -18.96 4.50
N GLU A 422 -12.74 -18.97 4.35
CA GLU A 422 -13.50 -20.21 4.10
C GLU A 422 -13.22 -20.80 2.71
N MET A 423 -13.04 -19.94 1.70
CA MET A 423 -12.81 -20.37 0.31
C MET A 423 -11.40 -20.92 0.08
N LYS A 424 -10.39 -20.34 0.75
CA LYS A 424 -8.97 -20.68 0.55
C LYS A 424 -8.39 -21.57 1.65
N PHE A 425 -8.93 -21.52 2.87
CA PHE A 425 -8.44 -22.27 4.03
C PHE A 425 -9.59 -23.05 4.70
N PRO A 426 -9.94 -24.25 4.22
CA PRO A 426 -11.04 -25.03 4.82
C PRO A 426 -10.76 -25.47 6.27
N MET A 427 -9.49 -25.47 6.69
CA MET A 427 -9.07 -25.72 8.07
C MET A 427 -8.19 -24.57 8.56
N TYR A 428 -8.76 -23.65 9.34
CA TYR A 428 -8.00 -22.65 10.08
C TYR A 428 -8.30 -22.70 11.58
N LEU A 429 -7.29 -22.43 12.40
CA LEU A 429 -7.42 -22.35 13.86
C LEU A 429 -7.16 -20.93 14.32
N LEU A 430 -8.00 -20.49 15.26
CA LEU A 430 -7.78 -19.25 16.00
C LEU A 430 -7.07 -19.61 17.30
N PRO A 431 -5.87 -19.07 17.55
CA PRO A 431 -5.24 -19.26 18.84
C PRO A 431 -6.12 -18.60 19.91
N GLN A 432 -6.61 -19.39 20.85
CA GLN A 432 -7.23 -18.89 22.07
C GLN A 432 -6.12 -18.19 22.86
N LEU A 433 -6.14 -16.86 22.87
CA LEU A 433 -5.32 -16.06 23.79
C LEU A 433 -5.72 -16.47 25.22
N LYS A 434 -4.87 -17.24 25.91
CA LYS A 434 -4.94 -17.33 27.37
C LYS A 434 -4.62 -15.94 27.90
N ASN A 435 -5.66 -15.27 28.40
CA ASN A 435 -5.56 -14.01 29.13
C ASN A 435 -4.61 -14.12 30.33
#